data_AF-A0AA91EJ10-F1
#
_entry.id   AF-A0AA91EJ10-F1
#
_cell.length_a   1.000
_cell.length_b   1.000
_cell.length_c   1.000
_cell.angle_alpha   90.00
_cell.angle_beta   90.00
_cell.angle_gamma   90.00
#
_symmetry.space_group_name_H-M   'P 1'
#
loop_
_entity.id
_entity.type
_entity.pdbx_description
1 polymer ?
#
loop_
_entity_poly.entity_id
_entity_poly.type
_entity_poly.pdbx_seq_one_letter_code
_entity_poly.pdbx_strand_id
1 'polypeptide(L)' 'MANRSNRINENAVRNRFIAYARGAAAAERRAEYDVAADLWRKACNMPCHRVNAEHALLRADFCTNAAQKRWGLKDECETV' A
#
# COMPACT_ATOMS: atom_id res chain seq x y z
N MET A 1 18.15 -14.45 34.67
CA MET A 1 17.70 -14.90 33.32
C MET A 1 17.50 -13.67 32.46
N ALA A 2 18.45 -13.35 31.59
CA ALA A 2 18.37 -12.17 30.73
C ALA A 2 17.55 -12.48 29.48
N ASN A 3 16.23 -12.29 29.53
CA ASN A 3 15.41 -12.32 28.31
C ASN A 3 15.47 -10.94 27.67
N ARG A 4 16.50 -10.73 26.83
CA ARG A 4 16.69 -9.53 26.02
C ARG A 4 15.47 -9.39 25.12
N SER A 5 14.58 -8.45 25.47
CA SER A 5 13.59 -7.95 24.54
C SER A 5 14.33 -7.57 23.26
N ASN A 6 14.17 -8.39 22.22
CA ASN A 6 14.47 -8.04 20.86
C ASN A 6 13.49 -6.91 20.50
N ARG A 7 13.75 -5.70 21.01
CA ARG A 7 13.02 -4.50 20.65
C ARG A 7 13.44 -4.19 19.23
N ILE A 8 12.84 -4.92 18.29
CA ILE A 8 12.82 -4.55 16.88
C ILE A 8 12.52 -3.06 16.89
N ASN A 9 13.43 -2.25 16.34
CA ASN A 9 13.34 -0.79 16.38
C ASN A 9 12.05 -0.38 15.66
N GLU A 10 10.95 -0.27 16.41
CA GLU A 10 9.62 -0.05 15.88
C GLU A 10 9.59 1.20 15.01
N ASN A 11 10.41 2.21 15.33
CA ASN A 11 10.55 3.42 14.53
C ASN A 11 11.18 3.11 13.16
N ALA A 12 12.23 2.29 13.10
CA ALA A 12 12.82 1.87 11.84
C ALA A 12 11.86 1.02 10.99
N VAL A 13 10.99 0.24 11.63
CA VAL A 13 9.99 -0.54 10.87
C VAL A 13 8.81 0.31 10.42
N ARG A 14 8.34 1.24 11.26
CA ARG A 14 7.37 2.28 10.87
C ARG A 14 7.90 3.07 9.67
N ASN A 15 9.19 3.40 9.63
CA ASN A 15 9.80 4.08 8.50
C ASN A 15 9.62 3.30 7.19
N ARG A 16 9.73 1.97 7.23
CA ARG A 16 9.55 1.14 6.03
C ARG A 16 8.08 1.03 5.62
N PHE A 17 7.16 0.83 6.56
CA PHE A 17 5.72 0.87 6.27
C PHE A 17 5.33 2.22 5.64
N ILE A 18 5.75 3.33 6.27
CA ILE A 18 5.42 4.68 5.82
C ILE A 18 6.02 4.96 4.43
N ALA A 19 7.22 4.48 4.13
CA ALA A 19 7.82 4.63 2.81
C ALA A 19 6.96 3.98 1.71
N TYR A 20 6.55 2.72 1.91
CA TYR A 20 5.67 2.04 0.96
C TYR A 20 4.28 2.69 0.89
N ALA A 21 3.67 3.04 2.02
CA ALA A 21 2.37 3.70 2.06
C ALA A 21 2.37 5.07 1.34
N ARG A 22 3.46 5.85 1.49
CA ARG A 22 3.63 7.13 0.76
C ARG A 22 3.75 6.92 -0.74
N GLY A 23 4.53 5.92 -1.16
CA GLY A 23 4.65 5.55 -2.57
C GLY A 23 3.30 5.11 -3.15
N ALA A 24 2.58 4.25 -2.41
CA ALA A 24 1.26 3.77 -2.81
C ALA A 24 0.27 4.92 -2.98
N ALA A 25 0.17 5.81 -1.98
CA ALA A 25 -0.70 6.98 -2.06
C ALA A 25 -0.33 7.94 -3.20
N ALA A 26 0.94 8.04 -3.58
CA ALA A 26 1.36 8.82 -4.74
C ALA A 26 0.93 8.17 -6.06
N ALA A 27 1.05 6.84 -6.17
CA ALA A 27 0.58 6.07 -7.33
C ALA A 27 -0.95 6.16 -7.48
N GLU A 28 -1.70 6.11 -6.38
CA GLU A 28 -3.17 6.31 -6.39
C GLU A 28 -3.57 7.66 -6.98
N ARG A 29 -2.84 8.74 -6.63
CA ARG A 29 -3.09 10.08 -7.18
C ARG A 29 -2.79 10.17 -8.68
N ARG A 30 -1.94 9.29 -9.21
CA ARG A 30 -1.61 9.18 -10.64
C ARG A 30 -2.50 8.19 -11.38
N ALA A 31 -3.48 7.60 -10.70
CA ALA A 31 -4.30 6.49 -11.20
C ALA A 31 -3.50 5.25 -11.64
N GLU A 32 -2.26 5.10 -11.13
CA GLU A 32 -1.43 3.91 -11.34
C GLU A 32 -1.85 2.80 -10.35
N TYR A 33 -3.10 2.34 -10.46
CA TYR A 33 -3.72 1.50 -9.43
C TYR A 33 -3.06 0.12 -9.29
N ASP A 34 -2.50 -0.45 -10.37
CA ASP A 34 -1.70 -1.69 -10.28
C ASP A 34 -0.47 -1.51 -9.38
N VAL A 35 0.27 -0.42 -9.61
CA VAL A 35 1.47 -0.08 -8.84
C VAL A 35 1.10 0.24 -7.39
N ALA A 36 -0.02 0.96 -7.17
CA ALA A 36 -0.52 1.26 -5.85
C ALA A 36 -0.89 -0.02 -5.07
N ALA A 37 -1.56 -0.98 -5.71
CA ALA A 37 -1.94 -2.25 -5.09
C ALA A 37 -0.71 -3.02 -4.58
N ASP A 38 0.33 -3.13 -5.41
CA ASP A 38 1.56 -3.82 -5.04
C ASP A 38 2.33 -3.13 -3.92
N LEU A 39 2.35 -1.79 -3.91
CA LEU A 39 2.99 -1.03 -2.84
C LEU A 39 2.22 -1.16 -1.52
N TRP A 40 0.89 -1.22 -1.55
CA TRP A 40 0.07 -1.49 -0.35
C TRP A 40 0.26 -2.91 0.18
N ARG A 41 0.36 -3.92 -0.69
CA ARG A 41 0.70 -5.30 -0.27
C ARG A 41 2.08 -5.37 0.39
N LYS A 42 3.08 -4.68 -0.19
CA LYS A 42 4.42 -4.56 0.41
C LYS A 42 4.36 -3.86 1.76
N ALA A 43 3.56 -2.80 1.90
CA ALA A 43 3.34 -2.11 3.17
C ALA A 43 2.75 -3.02 4.24
N CYS A 44 1.72 -3.82 3.90
CA CYS A 44 1.11 -4.78 4.83
C CYS A 44 2.10 -5.82 5.36
N ASN A 45 3.04 -6.27 4.52
CA ASN A 45 4.06 -7.24 4.91
C ASN A 45 5.17 -6.63 5.79
N MET A 46 5.22 -5.31 5.93
CA MET A 46 6.16 -4.67 6.85
C MET A 46 5.62 -4.77 8.29
N PRO A 47 6.48 -5.04 9.28
CA PRO A 47 6.03 -5.06 10.66
C PRO A 47 5.51 -3.67 11.09
N CYS A 48 4.20 -3.60 11.30
CA CYS A 48 3.50 -2.37 11.67
C CYS A 48 2.36 -2.72 12.62
N HIS A 49 1.67 -1.71 13.15
CA HIS A 49 0.48 -1.96 13.96
C HIS A 49 -0.59 -2.67 13.12
N ARG A 50 -1.35 -3.57 13.74
CA ARG A 50 -2.41 -4.33 13.08
C ARG A 50 -3.36 -3.44 12.27
N VAL A 51 -3.77 -2.30 12.82
CA VAL A 51 -4.64 -1.31 12.14
C VAL A 51 -4.03 -0.78 10.83
N ASN A 52 -2.71 -0.61 10.78
CA ASN A 52 -2.00 -0.13 9.60
C ASN A 52 -1.90 -1.24 8.53
N ALA A 53 -1.67 -2.48 8.95
CA ALA A 53 -1.69 -3.63 8.06
C ALA A 53 -3.09 -3.85 7.47
N GLU A 54 -4.13 -3.80 8.29
CA GLU A 54 -5.53 -3.87 7.86
C GLU A 54 -5.88 -2.76 6.87
N HIS A 55 -5.48 -1.51 7.17
CA HIS A 55 -5.65 -0.39 6.25
C HIS A 55 -4.94 -0.65 4.91
N ALA A 56 -3.68 -1.13 4.95
CA ALA A 56 -2.92 -1.43 3.75
C ALA A 56 -3.56 -2.55 2.92
N LEU A 57 -4.10 -3.60 3.54
CA LEU A 57 -4.84 -4.65 2.84
C LEU A 57 -6.08 -4.12 2.16
N LEU A 58 -6.91 -3.36 2.88
CA LEU A 58 -8.13 -2.75 2.32
C LEU A 58 -7.81 -1.84 1.13
N ARG A 59 -6.71 -1.08 1.20
CA ARG A 59 -6.25 -0.24 0.08
C ARG A 59 -5.70 -1.05 -1.07
N ALA A 60 -4.99 -2.15 -0.82
CA ALA A 60 -4.52 -3.06 -1.86
C ALA A 60 -5.69 -3.67 -2.65
N ASP A 61 -6.74 -4.12 -1.96
CA ASP A 61 -7.94 -4.67 -2.57
C ASP A 61 -8.71 -3.61 -3.37
N PHE A 62 -8.84 -2.39 -2.81
CA PHE A 62 -9.41 -1.25 -3.52
C PHE A 62 -8.66 -0.96 -4.82
N CYS A 63 -7.32 -0.86 -4.77
CA CYS A 63 -6.49 -0.56 -5.93
C CYS A 63 -6.52 -1.70 -6.96
N THR A 64 -6.53 -2.96 -6.52
CA THR A 64 -6.68 -4.12 -7.41
C THR A 64 -8.01 -4.06 -8.17
N ASN A 65 -9.10 -3.76 -7.48
CA ASN A 65 -10.42 -3.58 -8.11
C ASN A 65 -10.45 -2.37 -9.05
N ALA A 66 -9.82 -1.26 -8.67
CA ALA A 66 -9.74 -0.06 -9.50
C ALA A 66 -8.97 -0.33 -10.80
N ALA A 67 -7.84 -1.05 -10.72
CA ALA A 67 -7.08 -1.47 -11.89
C ALA A 67 -7.88 -2.41 -12.81
N GLN A 68 -8.54 -3.43 -12.24
CA GLN A 68 -9.40 -4.34 -13.02
C GLN A 68 -10.55 -3.60 -13.73
N LYS A 69 -11.14 -2.61 -13.06
CA LYS A 69 -12.20 -1.77 -13.62
C LYS A 69 -11.66 -0.62 -14.49
N ARG A 70 -10.35 -0.55 -14.72
CA ARG A 70 -9.68 0.51 -15.50
C ARG A 70 -10.02 1.92 -15.02
N TRP A 71 -10.25 2.08 -13.71
CA TRP A 71 -10.52 3.41 -13.15
C TRP A 71 -9.32 4.31 -13.41
N GLY A 72 -9.58 5.53 -13.90
CA GLY A 72 -8.54 6.51 -14.23
C GLY A 72 -7.88 6.34 -15.61
N LEU A 73 -8.16 5.25 -16.33
CA LEU A 73 -8.05 5.29 -17.79
C LEU A 73 -9.26 6.10 -18.28
N LYS A 74 -9.01 7.27 -18.84
CA LYS A 74 -10.04 7.98 -19.61
C LYS A 74 -10.31 7.14 -20.86
N ASP A 75 -11.27 6.22 -20.79
CA ASP A 75 -11.96 5.68 -21.97
C ASP A 75 -12.88 6.75 -22.61
N GLU A 76 -12.40 8.01 -22.67
CA GLU A 76 -13.01 9.09 -23.44
C GLU A 76 -12.03 9.48 -24.54
N CYS A 77 -11.79 8.56 -25.48
CA CYS A 77 -11.37 8.87 -26.85
C CYS A 77 -11.26 7.58 -27.66
N GLU A 78 -12.32 6.77 -27.75
CA GLU A 78 -12.48 5.95 -28.95
C GLU A 78 -13.93 5.47 -29.13
N THR A 79 -14.50 5.90 -30.26
CA THR A 79 -15.48 5.20 -31.11
C THR A 79 -16.90 5.80 -31.17
N VAL A 80 -17.05 6.61 -32.23
CA VAL A 80 -18.22 7.10 -33.02
C VAL A 80 -19.04 8.28 -32.49
#